data_AF-A0A2C5XKC8-F1
#
_entry.id   AF-A0A2C5XKC8-F1
#
_cell.length_a   1.000
_cell.length_b   1.000
_cell.length_c   1.000
_cell.angle_alpha   90.00
_cell.angle_beta   90.00
_cell.angle_gamma   90.00
#
_symmetry.space_group_name_H-M   'P 1'
#
loop_
_entity.id
_entity.type
_entity.pdbx_description
1 polymer ?
#
loop_
_entity_poly.entity_id
_entity_poly.type
_entity_poly.pdbx_seq_one_letter_code
_entity_poly.pdbx_strand_id
1 'polypeptide(L)'
;MKISPLKALIWAALSSLTPLASYTNVPNGHNHIILTRGDGRNPETIIQDGGFLTREPKLRYDDAYSLDNHVEDWFLFVEKGTLSQYDTRYVSASTSYAAAKNFVDQMEDGYVYMIQPTPNAFDGNKSLTRQDTQGQEYSFLEGIAWSQLKAYKKVSDAN
;
A
#
# COMPACT_ATOMS: atom_id res chain seq x y z
N MET A 1 33.93 -17.74 52.88
CA MET A 1 33.90 -18.73 51.77
C MET A 1 33.34 -18.02 50.55
N LYS A 2 34.20 -17.80 49.54
CA LYS A 2 33.92 -17.04 48.31
C LYS A 2 33.38 -17.99 47.24
N ILE A 3 32.34 -17.58 46.52
CA ILE A 3 32.14 -17.98 45.13
C ILE A 3 31.63 -16.74 44.37
N SER A 4 32.28 -16.46 43.24
CA SER A 4 32.26 -15.23 42.45
C SER A 4 31.04 -15.09 41.52
N PRO A 5 30.73 -13.87 41.04
CA PRO A 5 29.66 -13.64 40.07
C PRO A 5 30.14 -13.97 38.64
N LEU A 6 29.38 -14.79 37.91
CA LEU A 6 29.59 -14.96 36.47
C LEU A 6 28.87 -13.83 35.72
N LYS A 7 29.69 -13.06 35.00
CA LYS A 7 29.30 -12.09 33.98
C LYS A 7 28.66 -12.83 32.80
N ALA A 8 27.48 -12.41 32.38
CA ALA A 8 27.03 -12.58 31.01
C ALA A 8 26.97 -11.19 30.38
N LEU A 9 27.97 -10.93 29.55
CA LEU A 9 28.10 -9.80 28.64
C LEU A 9 27.36 -10.18 27.33
N ILE A 10 27.04 -9.17 26.50
CA ILE A 10 26.78 -9.21 25.04
C ILE A 10 25.31 -8.98 24.60
N TRP A 11 24.97 -8.11 23.65
CA TRP A 11 25.65 -7.02 22.89
C TRP A 11 24.55 -6.09 22.34
N ALA A 12 24.95 -4.90 21.90
CA ALA A 12 24.15 -3.88 21.24
C ALA A 12 23.30 -4.42 20.07
N ALA A 13 22.03 -3.99 20.01
CA ALA A 13 21.25 -4.04 18.78
C ALA A 13 21.76 -2.93 17.84
N LEU A 14 22.72 -3.29 17.00
CA LEU A 14 23.20 -2.45 15.92
C LEU A 14 22.06 -2.33 14.89
N SER A 15 21.61 -1.10 14.67
CA SER A 15 20.75 -0.69 13.57
C SER A 15 21.40 -1.08 12.24
N SER A 16 20.96 -2.19 11.65
CA SER A 16 21.31 -2.51 10.27
C SER A 16 20.41 -1.70 9.34
N LEU A 17 20.91 -0.53 8.92
CA LEU A 17 20.53 0.04 7.63
C LEU A 17 20.95 -0.98 6.56
N THR A 18 20.01 -1.83 6.15
CA THR A 18 20.21 -2.68 4.98
C THR A 18 20.30 -1.77 3.76
N PRO A 19 21.37 -1.83 2.96
CA PRO A 19 21.36 -1.15 1.67
C PRO A 19 20.21 -1.73 0.84
N LEU A 20 19.49 -0.87 0.11
CA LEU A 20 18.52 -1.28 -0.90
C LEU A 20 19.24 -2.23 -1.87
N ALA A 21 19.01 -3.53 -1.70
CA ALA A 21 19.47 -4.51 -2.65
C ALA A 21 18.76 -4.22 -3.98
N SER A 22 19.54 -3.91 -5.01
CA SER A 22 19.08 -3.87 -6.39
C SER A 22 18.35 -5.17 -6.71
N TYR A 23 17.03 -5.07 -6.92
CA TYR A 23 16.14 -6.18 -7.23
C TYR A 23 16.42 -6.64 -8.68
N THR A 24 17.51 -7.37 -8.90
CA THR A 24 17.77 -8.03 -10.18
C THR A 24 17.38 -9.50 -10.10
N ASN A 25 16.26 -9.79 -10.77
CA ASN A 25 15.83 -11.07 -11.37
C ASN A 25 16.36 -12.36 -10.72
N VAL A 26 15.53 -13.00 -9.90
CA VAL A 26 15.64 -14.43 -9.56
C VAL A 26 14.92 -15.25 -10.64
N PRO A 27 15.62 -16.15 -11.36
CA PRO A 27 15.00 -17.02 -12.35
C PRO A 27 14.32 -18.21 -11.66
N ASN A 28 13.09 -18.01 -11.18
CA ASN A 28 12.15 -19.08 -10.80
C ASN A 28 10.70 -18.55 -10.84
N GLY A 29 10.06 -18.63 -12.00
CA GLY A 29 8.62 -18.89 -12.22
C GLY A 29 7.51 -18.02 -11.61
N HIS A 30 7.78 -17.20 -10.59
CA HIS A 30 6.82 -16.31 -9.95
C HIS A 30 7.41 -14.91 -10.01
N ASN A 31 6.95 -14.10 -10.96
CA ASN A 31 7.21 -12.66 -10.88
C ASN A 31 6.63 -12.19 -9.54
N HIS A 32 7.51 -11.85 -8.59
CA HIS A 32 7.11 -11.19 -7.37
C HIS A 32 6.69 -9.77 -7.74
N ILE A 33 5.41 -9.61 -8.09
CA ILE A 33 4.86 -8.30 -8.38
C ILE A 33 4.91 -7.52 -7.07
N ILE A 34 5.57 -6.36 -7.09
CA ILE A 34 5.48 -5.37 -6.02
C ILE A 34 4.49 -4.31 -6.49
N LEU A 35 3.51 -4.04 -5.66
CA LEU A 35 2.52 -2.98 -5.90
C LEU A 35 2.98 -1.70 -5.22
N THR A 36 2.49 -0.58 -5.72
CA THR A 36 2.85 0.76 -5.26
C THR A 36 1.60 1.56 -4.93
N ARG A 37 1.65 2.35 -3.86
CA ARG A 37 0.55 3.25 -3.47
C ARG A 37 1.12 4.61 -3.10
N GLY A 38 0.59 5.65 -3.72
CA GLY A 38 0.80 7.02 -3.26
C GLY A 38 -0.15 7.33 -2.10
N ASP A 39 0.36 7.85 -0.99
CA ASP A 39 -0.47 8.34 0.12
C ASP A 39 0.20 9.56 0.78
N GLY A 40 -0.60 10.50 1.27
CA GLY A 40 -0.11 11.71 1.96
C GLY A 40 0.12 11.50 3.46
N ARG A 41 -0.30 10.35 4.01
CA ARG A 41 0.04 9.99 5.40
C ARG A 41 1.48 9.54 5.48
N ASN A 42 2.17 9.96 6.56
CA ASN A 42 3.52 9.51 6.85
C ASN A 42 3.56 8.04 7.35
N PRO A 43 4.71 7.38 7.27
CA PRO A 43 4.85 5.98 7.66
C PRO A 43 4.48 5.71 9.12
N GLU A 44 4.80 6.62 10.03
CA GLU A 44 4.50 6.48 11.46
C GLU A 44 2.99 6.37 11.71
N THR A 45 2.19 7.17 10.98
CA THR A 45 0.72 7.11 11.03
C THR A 45 0.22 5.76 10.53
N ILE A 46 0.73 5.30 9.38
CA ILE A 46 0.34 4.01 8.81
C ILE A 46 0.70 2.84 9.75
N ILE A 47 1.85 2.91 10.43
CA ILE A 47 2.26 1.90 11.42
C ILE A 47 1.30 1.89 12.61
N GLN A 48 0.96 3.07 13.15
CA GLN A 48 0.06 3.21 14.29
C GLN A 48 -1.34 2.66 13.99
N ASP A 49 -1.82 2.87 12.76
CA ASP A 49 -3.11 2.36 12.27
C ASP A 49 -3.07 0.85 11.98
N GLY A 50 -1.88 0.22 12.01
CA GLY A 50 -1.68 -1.18 11.63
C GLY A 50 -1.73 -1.42 10.13
N GLY A 51 -1.72 -0.38 9.30
CA GLY A 51 -1.77 -0.45 7.84
C GLY A 51 -2.60 0.65 7.20
N PHE A 52 -2.94 0.46 5.92
CA PHE A 52 -3.90 1.30 5.22
C PHE A 52 -5.31 0.78 5.50
N LEU A 53 -6.05 1.54 6.30
CA LEU A 53 -7.46 1.26 6.58
C LEU A 53 -8.35 1.75 5.45
N THR A 54 -9.49 1.06 5.30
CA THR A 54 -10.58 1.48 4.42
C THR A 54 -11.27 2.71 5.00
N ARG A 55 -12.06 3.39 4.17
CA ARG A 55 -12.97 4.41 4.69
C ARG A 55 -14.17 3.70 5.32
N GLU A 56 -14.68 4.23 6.41
CA GLU A 56 -15.92 3.70 6.98
C GLU A 56 -17.09 4.03 6.05
N PRO A 57 -17.87 3.01 5.62
CA PRO A 57 -19.07 3.20 4.82
C PRO A 57 -20.02 4.20 5.46
N LYS A 58 -20.50 5.18 4.70
CA LYS A 58 -21.56 6.06 5.20
C LYS A 58 -22.93 5.43 4.99
N LEU A 59 -23.09 4.64 3.93
CA LEU A 59 -24.40 4.19 3.47
C LEU A 59 -24.26 2.84 2.77
N ARG A 60 -24.72 1.78 3.44
CA ARG A 60 -24.91 0.39 2.93
C ARG A 60 -23.64 -0.44 2.87
N TYR A 61 -23.66 -1.56 3.60
CA TYR A 61 -22.54 -2.50 3.63
C TYR A 61 -22.39 -3.28 2.32
N ASP A 62 -23.47 -3.67 1.65
CA ASP A 62 -23.38 -4.57 0.48
C ASP A 62 -22.64 -3.93 -0.72
N ASP A 63 -22.98 -2.68 -1.05
CA ASP A 63 -22.34 -1.95 -2.17
C ASP A 63 -20.88 -1.61 -1.87
N ALA A 64 -20.52 -1.45 -0.59
CA ALA A 64 -19.14 -1.19 -0.17
C ALA A 64 -18.19 -2.36 -0.48
N TYR A 65 -18.73 -3.58 -0.63
CA TYR A 65 -17.98 -4.78 -1.06
C TYR A 65 -17.98 -4.99 -2.58
N SER A 66 -18.60 -4.10 -3.35
CA SER A 66 -18.57 -4.18 -4.82
C SER A 66 -17.23 -3.66 -5.34
N LEU A 67 -16.41 -4.57 -5.87
CA LEU A 67 -15.19 -4.20 -6.60
C LEU A 67 -15.52 -3.28 -7.79
N ASP A 68 -16.68 -3.48 -8.41
CA ASP A 68 -17.11 -2.63 -9.52
C ASP A 68 -17.36 -1.19 -9.05
N ASN A 69 -18.07 -1.01 -7.94
CA ASN A 69 -18.31 0.33 -7.36
C ASN A 69 -17.01 1.01 -6.92
N HIS A 70 -16.04 0.25 -6.42
CA HIS A 70 -14.75 0.78 -6.03
C HIS A 70 -13.92 1.29 -7.22
N VAL A 71 -13.94 0.52 -8.32
CA VAL A 71 -13.20 0.81 -9.56
C VAL A 71 -13.96 1.81 -10.44
N GLU A 72 -15.28 1.92 -10.31
CA GLU A 72 -16.04 3.06 -10.84
C GLU A 72 -15.41 4.32 -10.26
N ASP A 73 -14.69 5.00 -11.15
CA ASP A 73 -13.62 5.91 -10.80
C ASP A 73 -14.08 6.93 -9.75
N TRP A 74 -13.29 7.07 -8.69
CA TRP A 74 -13.44 8.15 -7.70
C TRP A 74 -13.69 9.50 -8.38
N PHE A 75 -13.02 9.75 -9.50
CA PHE A 75 -13.21 10.98 -10.28
C PHE A 75 -14.62 11.12 -10.87
N LEU A 76 -15.29 10.03 -11.25
CA LEU A 76 -16.68 10.08 -11.70
C LEU A 76 -17.62 10.51 -10.57
N PHE A 77 -17.41 10.02 -9.34
CA PHE A 77 -18.18 10.46 -8.17
C PHE A 77 -17.86 11.91 -7.79
N VAL A 78 -16.62 12.36 -7.96
CA VAL A 78 -16.23 13.77 -7.80
C VAL A 78 -16.90 14.64 -8.85
N GLU A 79 -16.82 14.28 -10.14
CA GLU A 79 -17.39 15.03 -11.26
C GLU A 79 -18.91 15.16 -11.15
N LYS A 80 -19.59 14.08 -10.76
CA LYS A 80 -21.04 14.06 -10.53
C LYS A 80 -21.46 14.79 -9.25
N GLY A 81 -20.52 15.21 -8.40
CA GLY A 81 -20.81 15.82 -7.10
C GLY A 81 -21.46 14.84 -6.11
N THR A 82 -21.31 13.53 -6.32
CA THR A 82 -21.95 12.46 -5.53
C THR A 82 -20.95 11.72 -4.64
N LEU A 83 -19.85 12.37 -4.23
CA LEU A 83 -18.80 11.75 -3.42
C LEU A 83 -19.30 11.12 -2.10
N SER A 84 -20.40 11.62 -1.55
CA SER A 84 -21.07 11.05 -0.38
C SER A 84 -21.64 9.64 -0.61
N GLN A 85 -21.76 9.22 -1.87
CA GLN A 85 -22.22 7.92 -2.31
C GLN A 85 -21.06 6.99 -2.68
N TYR A 86 -19.81 7.48 -2.67
CA TYR A 86 -18.64 6.64 -2.88
C TYR A 86 -18.37 5.82 -1.62
N ASP A 87 -18.78 4.56 -1.67
CA ASP A 87 -18.65 3.60 -0.58
C ASP A 87 -17.76 2.43 -1.00
N THR A 88 -16.71 2.16 -0.24
CA THR A 88 -15.77 1.08 -0.57
C THR A 88 -15.02 0.55 0.64
N ARG A 89 -14.94 -0.78 0.72
CA ARG A 89 -14.07 -1.54 1.62
C ARG A 89 -12.75 -1.92 0.96
N TYR A 90 -12.34 -1.23 -0.09
CA TYR A 90 -11.09 -1.47 -0.78
C TYR A 90 -10.09 -0.31 -0.62
N VAL A 91 -8.81 -0.66 -0.67
CA VAL A 91 -7.70 0.29 -0.79
C VAL A 91 -6.96 0.03 -2.08
N SER A 92 -6.82 1.07 -2.91
CA SER A 92 -6.16 0.99 -4.22
C SER A 92 -4.64 0.95 -4.11
N ALA A 93 -4.02 0.16 -4.97
CA ALA A 93 -2.60 0.20 -5.29
C ALA A 93 -2.41 -0.01 -6.80
N SER A 94 -1.22 0.23 -7.32
CA SER A 94 -0.89 0.13 -8.73
C SER A 94 0.40 -0.64 -8.96
N THR A 95 0.53 -1.33 -10.09
CA THR A 95 1.84 -1.84 -10.53
C THR A 95 2.77 -0.71 -11.01
N SER A 96 2.25 0.50 -11.23
CA SER A 96 3.01 1.65 -11.75
C SER A 96 3.47 2.60 -10.63
N TYR A 97 4.78 2.60 -10.37
CA TYR A 97 5.39 3.59 -9.48
C TYR A 97 5.14 5.02 -9.95
N ALA A 98 5.15 5.27 -11.27
CA ALA A 98 4.89 6.59 -11.83
C ALA A 98 3.46 7.07 -11.51
N ALA A 99 2.46 6.19 -11.61
CA ALA A 99 1.09 6.52 -11.24
C ALA A 99 0.98 6.84 -9.73
N ALA A 100 1.61 6.02 -8.88
CA ALA A 100 1.65 6.25 -7.44
C ALA A 100 2.35 7.57 -7.06
N LYS A 101 3.47 7.89 -7.72
CA LYS A 101 4.18 9.16 -7.52
C LYS A 101 3.32 10.34 -7.98
N ASN A 102 2.76 10.28 -9.19
CA ASN A 102 1.93 11.37 -9.74
C ASN A 102 0.75 11.71 -8.82
N PHE A 103 0.15 10.71 -8.17
CA PHE A 103 -0.94 10.92 -7.21
C PHE A 103 -0.54 11.82 -6.03
N VAL A 104 0.70 11.72 -5.54
CA VAL A 104 1.17 12.47 -4.37
C VAL A 104 2.16 13.60 -4.70
N ASP A 105 2.46 13.83 -5.97
CA ASP A 105 3.53 14.73 -6.41
C ASP A 105 3.32 16.20 -5.99
N GLN A 106 2.05 16.59 -5.83
CA GLN A 106 1.64 17.93 -5.43
C GLN A 106 1.37 18.04 -3.92
N MET A 107 1.56 16.96 -3.16
CA MET A 107 1.35 16.95 -1.70
C MET A 107 2.64 17.36 -0.98
N GLU A 108 2.52 18.17 0.06
CA GLU A 108 3.66 18.62 0.87
C GLU A 108 4.43 17.42 1.49
N ASP A 109 3.71 16.40 1.94
CA ASP A 109 4.24 15.17 2.54
C ASP A 109 3.79 13.91 1.78
N GLY A 110 4.08 13.86 0.47
CA GLY A 110 3.78 12.69 -0.36
C GLY A 110 4.74 11.51 -0.17
N TYR A 111 4.19 10.30 0.01
CA TYR A 111 4.96 9.06 0.09
C TYR A 111 4.48 8.04 -0.95
N VAL A 112 5.43 7.28 -1.52
CA VAL A 112 5.14 6.07 -2.29
C VAL A 112 5.52 4.85 -1.47
N TYR A 113 4.55 3.98 -1.23
CA TYR A 113 4.69 2.74 -0.47
C TYR A 113 4.82 1.55 -1.41
N MET A 114 5.72 0.62 -1.11
CA MET A 114 5.90 -0.65 -1.83
C MET A 114 5.24 -1.77 -1.03
N ILE A 115 4.33 -2.48 -1.67
CA ILE A 115 3.41 -3.42 -1.04
C ILE A 115 3.59 -4.80 -1.69
N GLN A 116 3.72 -5.82 -0.85
CA GLN A 116 3.64 -7.21 -1.27
C GLN A 116 2.15 -7.59 -1.38
N PRO A 117 1.65 -7.97 -2.57
CA PRO A 117 0.30 -8.48 -2.70
C PRO A 117 0.12 -9.78 -1.90
N THR A 118 -1.06 -9.92 -1.31
CA THR A 118 -1.57 -11.11 -0.61
C THR A 118 -2.95 -11.46 -1.19
N PRO A 119 -3.59 -12.58 -0.81
CA PRO A 119 -4.86 -13.01 -1.42
C PRO A 119 -6.05 -12.04 -1.31
N ASN A 120 -5.97 -10.98 -0.49
CA ASN A 120 -6.98 -9.92 -0.45
C ASN A 120 -6.78 -8.85 -1.55
N ALA A 121 -5.74 -8.95 -2.39
CA ALA A 121 -5.48 -8.06 -3.51
C ALA A 121 -6.11 -8.61 -4.80
N PHE A 122 -7.01 -7.84 -5.40
CA PHE A 122 -7.71 -8.20 -6.63
C PHE A 122 -7.18 -7.35 -7.79
N ASP A 123 -6.72 -8.02 -8.86
CA ASP A 123 -6.40 -7.37 -10.13
C ASP A 123 -7.71 -6.88 -10.77
N GLY A 124 -7.95 -5.57 -10.80
CA GLY A 124 -9.23 -5.00 -11.24
C GLY A 124 -9.57 -5.37 -12.68
N ASN A 125 -8.58 -5.32 -13.57
CA ASN A 125 -8.74 -5.66 -14.99
C ASN A 125 -9.14 -7.12 -15.19
N LYS A 126 -8.44 -8.04 -14.51
CA LYS A 126 -8.76 -9.46 -14.61
C LYS A 126 -10.09 -9.80 -13.93
N SER A 127 -10.38 -9.18 -12.78
CA SER A 127 -11.56 -9.50 -11.97
C SER A 127 -12.85 -9.01 -12.63
N LEU A 128 -12.82 -7.82 -13.23
CA LEU A 128 -13.99 -7.21 -13.88
C LEU A 128 -14.07 -7.51 -15.38
N THR A 129 -13.10 -8.26 -15.93
CA THR A 129 -12.99 -8.52 -17.38
C THR A 129 -13.00 -7.23 -18.22
N ARG A 130 -12.36 -6.18 -17.71
CA ARG A 130 -12.25 -4.87 -18.35
C ARG A 130 -10.84 -4.67 -18.90
N GLN A 131 -10.75 -4.05 -20.07
CA GLN A 131 -9.50 -3.44 -20.53
C GLN A 131 -9.51 -2.00 -20.03
N ASP A 132 -9.04 -1.76 -18.80
CA ASP A 132 -8.72 -0.40 -18.40
C ASP A 132 -7.42 0.04 -19.11
N THR A 133 -7.46 1.25 -19.67
CA THR A 133 -6.33 1.89 -20.36
C THR A 133 -5.53 2.80 -19.43
N GLN A 134 -6.01 3.10 -18.22
CA GLN A 134 -5.43 4.13 -17.35
C GLN A 134 -4.61 3.62 -16.16
N GLY A 135 -4.68 2.33 -15.83
CA GLY A 135 -3.76 1.74 -14.85
C GLY A 135 -4.08 0.29 -14.53
N GLN A 136 -3.05 -0.49 -14.21
CA GLN A 136 -3.26 -1.80 -13.58
C GLN A 136 -3.49 -1.57 -12.09
N GLU A 137 -4.73 -1.22 -11.73
CA GLU A 137 -5.14 -1.11 -10.33
C GLU A 137 -5.30 -2.50 -9.70
N TYR A 138 -4.77 -2.61 -8.49
CA TYR A 138 -5.02 -3.69 -7.57
C TYR A 138 -5.79 -3.15 -6.37
N SER A 139 -6.94 -3.76 -6.09
CA SER A 139 -7.82 -3.34 -5.01
C SER A 139 -7.70 -4.31 -3.84
N PHE A 140 -7.32 -3.81 -2.67
CA PHE A 140 -7.15 -4.61 -1.47
C PHE A 140 -8.40 -4.57 -0.61
N LEU A 141 -9.10 -5.69 -0.52
CA LEU A 141 -10.28 -5.84 0.32
C LEU A 141 -9.90 -5.74 1.80
N GLU A 142 -10.66 -4.94 2.55
CA GLU A 142 -10.47 -4.66 3.98
C GLU A 142 -9.11 -4.01 4.30
N GLY A 143 -8.49 -3.38 3.29
CA GLY A 143 -7.28 -2.60 3.45
C GLY A 143 -5.98 -3.40 3.29
N ILE A 144 -4.88 -2.78 3.70
CA ILE A 144 -3.52 -3.31 3.52
C ILE A 144 -2.84 -3.30 4.88
N ALA A 145 -2.59 -4.47 5.46
CA ALA A 145 -1.91 -4.60 6.73
C ALA A 145 -0.45 -4.11 6.64
N TRP A 146 0.05 -3.54 7.74
CA TRP A 146 1.45 -3.09 7.84
C TRP A 146 2.46 -4.18 7.45
N SER A 147 2.19 -5.44 7.79
CA SER A 147 3.05 -6.58 7.43
C SER A 147 3.20 -6.82 5.91
N GLN A 148 2.29 -6.27 5.11
CA GLN A 148 2.34 -6.32 3.64
C GLN A 148 3.26 -5.24 3.07
N LEU A 149 3.57 -4.17 3.81
CA LEU A 149 4.47 -3.12 3.35
C LEU A 149 5.92 -3.63 3.40
N LYS A 150 6.68 -3.32 2.35
CA LYS A 150 8.09 -3.71 2.19
C LYS A 150 9.05 -2.54 2.26
N ALA A 151 8.61 -1.38 1.79
CA ALA A 151 9.36 -0.14 1.82
C ALA A 151 8.42 1.06 1.62
N TYR A 152 8.96 2.25 1.84
CA TYR A 152 8.34 3.52 1.45
C TYR A 152 9.43 4.52 1.06
N LYS A 153 9.06 5.51 0.25
CA LYS A 153 9.93 6.63 -0.12
C LYS A 153 9.14 7.92 -0.07
N LYS A 154 9.67 8.95 0.59
CA LYS A 154 9.14 10.32 0.49
C LYS A 154 9.45 10.87 -0.90
N VAL A 155 8.47 11.48 -1.56
CA VAL A 155 8.64 11.95 -2.94
C VAL A 155 9.66 13.09 -3.04
N SER A 156 9.77 13.94 -2.00
CA SER A 156 10.82 14.97 -1.93
C SER A 156 12.24 14.44 -1.96
N ASP A 157 12.46 13.19 -1.52
CA ASP A 157 13.78 12.54 -1.44
C ASP A 157 14.16 11.86 -2.76
N ALA A 158 13.37 12.07 -3.82
CA ALA A 158 13.60 11.52 -5.15
C ALA A 158 14.31 12.47 -6.13
N ASN A 159 14.72 13.65 -5.66
CA ASN A 159 15.49 14.65 -6.40
C ASN A 159 16.98 14.58 -6.09
#